data_AF-W0B6U7-F1
#
_entry.id   AF-W0B6U7-F1
#
_cell.length_a   1.000
_cell.length_b   1.000
_cell.length_c   1.000
_cell.angle_alpha   90.00
_cell.angle_beta   90.00
_cell.angle_gamma   90.00
#
_symmetry.space_group_name_H-M   'P 1'
#
loop_
_entity.id
_entity.type
_entity.pdbx_description
1 polymer ?
#
loop_
_entity_poly.entity_id
_entity_poly.type
_entity_poly.pdbx_seq_one_letter_code
_entity_poly.pdbx_strand_id
1 'polypeptide(L)'
;MDEFCRENNITPVDASAESFKKQLRTADERSLYQFYQDEIYHLKEGGNLGVASDILRWLPPCYRLGTYTDLDVPLDTATLPDSISVNAPLLLNIGTLRLGKKETLITLNEYIAVVDEEAARPYIEQVHAGLVQKLTRYHSDYIEKTEESFNKDGFLSKVLLGYMKNRAESAYIQKSTEVFPHEPGISSRKLRAYINEVMTDKEKYLDFHKTSAEESHESVIKRLRQDLRSQLGIIKWLFFTKEYNEIKKVLSQNDDQFTASLMKKERSLYLKSIVICTTGPIEVANSLYDGYILSSDEVNSMVRPFTFSHYGLHHAFLSRNVIPLHENIFGMLRYLGADVGELNDSSWLEEGMTLQKSRQEKLLDHRKDLAEQLPSSLAVIKQDIEAHIKQLQQDSQGFLVFSDALEEKQK
;
A
#
# COMPACT_ATOMS: atom_id res chain seq x y z
N MET A 1 13.90 -19.96 11.33
CA MET A 1 12.48 -19.62 11.16
C MET A 1 11.65 -20.37 12.20
N ASP A 2 11.73 -21.70 12.24
CA ASP A 2 10.96 -22.54 13.18
C ASP A 2 11.13 -22.15 14.65
N GLU A 3 12.35 -21.83 15.08
CA GLU A 3 12.62 -21.36 16.44
C GLU A 3 11.92 -20.03 16.73
N PHE A 4 12.06 -19.04 15.85
CA PHE A 4 11.37 -17.75 15.95
C PHE A 4 9.84 -17.91 15.99
N CYS A 5 9.29 -18.77 15.12
CA CYS A 5 7.86 -19.06 15.10
C CYS A 5 7.39 -19.68 16.42
N ARG A 6 8.13 -20.66 16.94
CA ARG A 6 7.83 -21.30 18.22
C ARG A 6 7.89 -20.33 19.39
N GLU A 7 8.91 -19.47 19.44
CA GLU A 7 9.08 -18.46 20.49
C GLU A 7 7.96 -17.42 20.51
N ASN A 8 7.42 -17.08 19.34
CA ASN A 8 6.39 -16.05 19.18
C ASN A 8 4.98 -16.64 19.01
N ASN A 9 4.80 -17.95 19.21
CA ASN A 9 3.53 -18.65 19.01
C ASN A 9 2.91 -18.41 17.62
N ILE A 10 3.75 -18.37 16.59
CA ILE A 10 3.36 -18.22 15.19
C ILE A 10 3.31 -19.62 14.56
N THR A 11 2.21 -19.93 13.87
CA THR A 11 2.11 -21.15 13.06
C THR A 11 2.61 -20.87 11.65
N PRO A 12 3.76 -21.41 11.21
CA PRO A 12 4.24 -21.19 9.86
C PRO A 12 3.41 -21.97 8.84
N VAL A 13 3.12 -21.35 7.70
CA VAL A 13 2.49 -22.00 6.55
C VAL A 13 3.49 -22.04 5.40
N ASP A 14 3.90 -23.23 5.02
CA ASP A 14 4.82 -23.44 3.90
C ASP A 14 4.05 -23.56 2.58
N ALA A 15 4.13 -22.53 1.74
CA ALA A 15 3.50 -22.50 0.42
C ALA A 15 4.09 -23.54 -0.55
N SER A 16 5.26 -24.11 -0.28
CA SER A 16 5.86 -25.17 -1.09
C SER A 16 5.37 -26.58 -0.72
N ALA A 17 4.75 -26.73 0.46
CA ALA A 17 4.32 -28.02 0.98
C ALA A 17 3.18 -28.63 0.16
N GLU A 18 3.17 -29.96 0.05
CA GLU A 18 2.10 -30.70 -0.62
C GLU A 18 0.72 -30.50 0.05
N SER A 19 0.70 -30.25 1.36
CA SER A 19 -0.51 -29.92 2.11
C SER A 19 -1.13 -28.59 1.67
N PHE A 20 -0.31 -27.62 1.22
CA PHE A 20 -0.79 -26.37 0.64
C PHE A 20 -1.46 -26.63 -0.70
N LYS A 21 -0.76 -27.35 -1.60
CA LYS A 21 -1.21 -27.64 -2.97
C LYS A 21 -2.51 -28.46 -3.01
N LYS A 22 -2.68 -29.42 -2.09
CA LYS A 22 -3.88 -30.27 -2.00
C LYS A 22 -5.16 -29.49 -1.71
N GLN A 23 -5.06 -28.27 -1.17
CA GLN A 23 -6.22 -27.43 -0.87
C GLN A 23 -6.69 -26.59 -2.06
N LEU A 24 -5.93 -26.59 -3.17
CA LEU A 24 -6.28 -25.89 -4.42
C LEU A 24 -7.26 -26.74 -5.25
N ARG A 25 -8.49 -26.27 -5.35
CA ARG A 25 -9.65 -26.96 -5.92
C ARG A 25 -9.95 -26.52 -7.35
N THR A 26 -9.86 -25.21 -7.64
CA THR A 26 -10.24 -24.65 -8.95
C THR A 26 -9.07 -24.63 -9.94
N ALA A 27 -9.36 -24.40 -11.23
CA ALA A 27 -8.32 -24.21 -12.23
C ALA A 27 -7.55 -22.90 -11.98
N ASP A 28 -8.26 -21.82 -11.68
CA ASP A 28 -7.65 -20.51 -11.43
C ASP A 28 -6.78 -20.51 -10.17
N GLU A 29 -7.17 -21.19 -9.09
CA GLU A 29 -6.32 -21.37 -7.91
C GLU A 29 -4.99 -22.07 -8.24
N ARG A 30 -5.02 -23.06 -9.13
CA ARG A 30 -3.80 -23.76 -9.59
C ARG A 30 -2.97 -22.88 -10.52
N SER A 31 -3.60 -22.11 -11.41
CA SER A 31 -2.92 -21.15 -12.27
C SER A 31 -2.25 -20.03 -11.47
N LEU A 32 -2.96 -19.47 -10.48
CA LEU A 32 -2.40 -18.52 -9.53
C LEU A 32 -1.22 -19.10 -8.77
N TYR A 33 -1.33 -20.33 -8.27
CA TYR A 33 -0.20 -20.99 -7.61
C TYR A 33 1.01 -21.16 -8.55
N GLN A 34 0.79 -21.49 -9.83
CA GLN A 34 1.85 -21.52 -10.84
C GLN A 34 2.48 -20.14 -11.05
N PHE A 35 1.69 -19.07 -11.10
CA PHE A 35 2.22 -17.70 -11.17
C PHE A 35 3.02 -17.34 -9.92
N TYR A 36 2.54 -17.67 -8.72
CA TYR A 36 3.29 -17.51 -7.48
C TYR A 36 4.67 -18.19 -7.59
N GLN A 37 4.71 -19.45 -8.05
CA GLN A 37 5.97 -20.17 -8.25
C GLN A 37 6.85 -19.47 -9.30
N ASP A 38 6.28 -19.05 -10.42
CA ASP A 38 6.98 -18.33 -11.49
C ASP A 38 7.61 -17.02 -10.98
N GLU A 39 6.91 -16.25 -10.14
CA GLU A 39 7.46 -15.05 -9.51
C GLU A 39 8.66 -15.37 -8.59
N ILE A 40 8.55 -16.41 -7.75
CA ILE A 40 9.61 -16.81 -6.82
C ILE A 40 10.84 -17.38 -7.54
N TYR A 41 10.65 -18.20 -8.57
CA TYR A 41 11.79 -18.82 -9.28
C TYR A 41 12.54 -17.84 -10.18
N HIS A 42 11.91 -16.73 -10.57
CA HIS A 42 12.45 -15.79 -11.56
C HIS A 42 12.69 -14.39 -10.98
N LEU A 43 13.09 -14.26 -9.71
CA LEU A 43 13.38 -12.96 -9.08
C LEU A 43 14.42 -12.09 -9.84
N LYS A 44 15.32 -12.72 -10.60
CA LYS A 44 16.31 -12.01 -11.46
C LYS A 44 15.79 -11.68 -12.86
N GLU A 45 14.61 -12.18 -13.20
CA GLU A 45 13.99 -12.09 -14.54
C GLU A 45 12.57 -11.53 -14.42
N GLY A 46 12.43 -10.44 -13.65
CA GLY A 46 11.16 -9.71 -13.47
C GLY A 46 10.21 -10.28 -12.40
N GLY A 47 10.57 -11.39 -11.77
CA GLY A 47 9.86 -11.96 -10.62
C GLY A 47 9.80 -10.99 -9.44
N ASN A 48 8.69 -10.95 -8.72
CA ASN A 48 8.43 -9.95 -7.70
C ASN A 48 7.75 -10.55 -6.45
N LEU A 49 8.35 -10.32 -5.28
CA LEU A 49 7.84 -10.84 -4.01
C LEU A 49 6.51 -10.21 -3.57
N GLY A 50 6.27 -8.94 -3.93
CA GLY A 50 4.97 -8.29 -3.71
C GLY A 50 3.86 -8.98 -4.50
N VAL A 51 4.11 -9.29 -5.78
CA VAL A 51 3.17 -10.05 -6.62
C VAL A 51 2.94 -11.47 -6.09
N ALA A 52 4.02 -12.15 -5.67
CA ALA A 52 3.91 -13.46 -5.04
C ALA A 52 3.04 -13.41 -3.76
N SER A 53 3.22 -12.40 -2.91
CA SER A 53 2.41 -12.20 -1.70
C SER A 53 0.96 -11.84 -2.01
N ASP A 54 0.73 -10.97 -3.00
CA ASP A 54 -0.60 -10.64 -3.51
C ASP A 54 -1.34 -11.88 -4.00
N ILE A 55 -0.67 -12.81 -4.68
CA ILE A 55 -1.30 -14.05 -5.12
C ILE A 55 -1.66 -14.92 -3.92
N LEU A 56 -0.72 -15.14 -3.00
CA LEU A 56 -0.91 -16.05 -1.87
C LEU A 56 -2.08 -15.63 -0.97
N ARG A 57 -2.27 -14.34 -0.70
CA ARG A 57 -3.35 -13.85 0.18
C ARG A 57 -4.76 -14.18 -0.33
N TRP A 58 -4.89 -14.47 -1.63
CA TRP A 58 -6.15 -14.92 -2.25
C TRP A 58 -6.28 -16.43 -2.36
N LEU A 59 -5.29 -17.25 -1.99
CA LEU A 59 -5.40 -18.70 -2.06
C LEU A 59 -6.01 -19.30 -0.78
N PRO A 60 -6.78 -20.41 -0.89
CA PRO A 60 -7.52 -20.98 0.24
C PRO A 60 -6.70 -21.30 1.49
N PRO A 61 -5.46 -21.83 1.39
CA PRO A 61 -4.64 -22.06 2.58
C PRO A 61 -4.32 -20.80 3.39
N CYS A 62 -4.45 -19.61 2.78
CA CYS A 62 -4.19 -18.33 3.42
C CYS A 62 -5.50 -17.67 3.88
N TYR A 63 -6.44 -17.41 2.97
CA TYR A 63 -7.64 -16.64 3.35
C TYR A 63 -8.57 -17.40 4.31
N ARG A 64 -8.53 -18.74 4.34
CA ARG A 64 -9.32 -19.54 5.30
C ARG A 64 -8.84 -19.41 6.75
N LEU A 65 -7.67 -18.79 6.97
CA LEU A 65 -7.16 -18.49 8.31
C LEU A 65 -7.85 -17.25 8.92
N GLY A 66 -8.73 -16.58 8.19
CA GLY A 66 -9.56 -15.46 8.66
C GLY A 66 -9.14 -14.13 8.04
N THR A 67 -8.35 -13.34 8.78
CA THR A 67 -7.91 -12.01 8.34
C THR A 67 -6.46 -12.05 7.89
N TYR A 68 -6.21 -11.62 6.66
CA TYR A 68 -4.88 -11.29 6.16
C TYR A 68 -4.51 -9.86 6.57
N THR A 69 -3.23 -9.66 6.88
CA THR A 69 -2.61 -8.34 7.00
C THR A 69 -1.18 -8.39 6.47
N ASP A 70 -0.70 -7.29 5.87
CA ASP A 70 0.71 -7.06 5.62
C ASP A 70 1.45 -7.09 6.99
N LEU A 71 2.69 -7.58 6.99
CA LEU A 71 3.46 -7.85 8.23
C LEU A 71 3.78 -6.59 9.04
N ASP A 72 3.78 -5.41 8.41
CA ASP A 72 4.17 -4.15 9.02
C ASP A 72 3.00 -3.23 9.38
N VAL A 73 1.76 -3.72 9.29
CA VAL A 73 0.56 -3.00 9.73
C VAL A 73 0.39 -3.15 11.24
N PRO A 74 0.52 -2.07 12.04
CA PRO A 74 0.29 -2.16 13.48
C PRO A 74 -1.20 -2.31 13.76
N LEU A 75 -1.52 -3.13 14.76
CA LEU A 75 -2.88 -3.40 15.19
C LEU A 75 -3.16 -2.82 16.58
N ASP A 76 -4.29 -2.15 16.74
CA ASP A 76 -4.83 -1.74 18.02
C ASP A 76 -6.29 -2.20 18.16
N THR A 77 -6.47 -3.31 18.84
CA THR A 77 -7.80 -3.91 19.06
C THR A 77 -8.37 -3.57 20.44
N ALA A 78 -7.71 -2.73 21.24
CA ALA A 78 -8.07 -2.49 22.65
C ALA A 78 -9.47 -1.91 22.84
N THR A 79 -9.97 -1.18 21.84
CA THR A 79 -11.30 -0.54 21.86
C THR A 79 -12.36 -1.29 21.06
N LEU A 80 -12.01 -2.42 20.43
CA LEU A 80 -12.98 -3.20 19.67
C LEU A 80 -13.87 -4.03 20.62
N PRO A 81 -15.18 -4.14 20.33
CA PRO A 81 -16.03 -5.09 21.04
C PRO A 81 -15.66 -6.54 20.66
N ASP A 82 -16.06 -7.50 21.50
CA ASP A 82 -15.82 -8.93 21.29
C ASP A 82 -16.35 -9.46 19.94
N SER A 83 -17.41 -8.83 19.39
CA SER A 83 -17.95 -9.16 18.08
C SER A 83 -18.55 -7.93 17.40
N ILE A 84 -18.44 -7.89 16.07
CA ILE A 84 -19.06 -6.88 15.20
C ILE A 84 -19.88 -7.62 14.16
N SER A 85 -21.17 -7.28 14.06
CA SER A 85 -22.03 -7.81 13.02
C SER A 85 -21.72 -7.11 11.70
N VAL A 86 -21.47 -7.90 10.65
CA VAL A 86 -21.19 -7.42 9.30
C VAL A 86 -22.18 -8.05 8.32
N ASN A 87 -22.52 -7.33 7.25
CA ASN A 87 -23.49 -7.78 6.26
C ASN A 87 -22.85 -8.16 4.91
N ALA A 88 -21.52 -8.16 4.82
CA ALA A 88 -20.76 -8.63 3.68
C ALA A 88 -19.87 -9.83 4.09
N PRO A 89 -19.69 -10.82 3.20
CA PRO A 89 -18.89 -12.01 3.50
C PRO A 89 -17.38 -11.79 3.33
N LEU A 90 -16.98 -10.66 2.74
CA LEU A 90 -15.62 -10.25 2.47
C LEU A 90 -15.45 -8.77 2.85
N LEU A 91 -14.38 -8.45 3.57
CA LEU A 91 -14.02 -7.07 3.93
C LEU A 91 -12.65 -6.71 3.37
N LEU A 92 -12.55 -5.50 2.84
CA LEU A 92 -11.37 -4.95 2.17
C LEU A 92 -11.12 -3.49 2.60
N ASN A 93 -9.86 -3.05 2.50
CA ASN A 93 -9.52 -1.65 2.68
C ASN A 93 -9.85 -0.85 1.41
N ILE A 94 -11.11 -0.43 1.24
CA ILE A 94 -11.54 0.32 0.06
C ILE A 94 -11.76 1.78 0.42
N GLY A 95 -11.10 2.65 -0.34
CA GLY A 95 -11.40 4.08 -0.39
C GLY A 95 -11.89 4.51 -1.76
N THR A 96 -12.46 5.70 -1.83
CA THR A 96 -12.93 6.25 -3.10
C THR A 96 -12.59 7.72 -3.25
N LEU A 97 -12.28 8.11 -4.48
CA LEU A 97 -11.99 9.48 -4.87
C LEU A 97 -13.18 10.04 -5.65
N ARG A 98 -13.91 10.96 -5.05
CA ARG A 98 -15.15 11.50 -5.62
C ARG A 98 -14.90 12.76 -6.44
N LEU A 99 -15.39 12.73 -7.68
CA LEU A 99 -15.47 13.88 -8.57
C LEU A 99 -16.88 13.94 -9.18
N GLY A 100 -17.65 14.94 -8.74
CA GLY A 100 -19.05 15.06 -9.14
C GLY A 100 -19.88 13.89 -8.60
N LYS A 101 -20.53 13.15 -9.49
CA LYS A 101 -21.35 11.97 -9.17
C LYS A 101 -20.62 10.64 -9.36
N LYS A 102 -19.34 10.69 -9.76
CA LYS A 102 -18.51 9.53 -10.04
C LYS A 102 -17.39 9.43 -9.01
N GLU A 103 -16.97 8.21 -8.76
CA GLU A 103 -15.98 7.87 -7.77
C GLU A 103 -15.01 6.83 -8.30
N THR A 104 -13.72 7.11 -8.20
CA THR A 104 -12.67 6.15 -8.52
C THR A 104 -12.38 5.30 -7.29
N LEU A 105 -12.48 3.98 -7.44
CA LEU A 105 -12.18 3.02 -6.38
C LEU A 105 -10.68 2.82 -6.23
N ILE A 106 -10.24 2.67 -4.98
CA ILE A 106 -8.90 2.21 -4.62
C ILE A 106 -9.06 1.10 -3.58
N THR A 107 -8.95 -0.16 -4.03
CA THR A 107 -9.11 -1.35 -3.19
C THR A 107 -7.75 -1.83 -2.69
N LEU A 108 -7.31 -1.30 -1.56
CA LEU A 108 -6.05 -1.70 -0.95
C LEU A 108 -6.18 -3.11 -0.38
N ASN A 109 -5.19 -3.96 -0.69
CA ASN A 109 -5.17 -5.37 -0.35
C ASN A 109 -4.30 -5.67 0.89
N GLU A 110 -3.83 -4.64 1.60
CA GLU A 110 -2.94 -4.76 2.76
C GLU A 110 -3.60 -5.46 3.96
N TYR A 111 -4.93 -5.40 4.08
CA TYR A 111 -5.70 -6.23 5.00
C TYR A 111 -7.03 -6.66 4.38
N ILE A 112 -7.36 -7.94 4.56
CA ILE A 112 -8.52 -8.61 3.95
C ILE A 112 -9.12 -9.52 4.99
N ALA A 113 -10.43 -9.50 5.20
CA ALA A 113 -11.10 -10.48 6.05
C ALA A 113 -12.13 -11.28 5.26
N VAL A 114 -11.97 -12.61 5.25
CA VAL A 114 -13.00 -13.54 4.77
C VAL A 114 -13.85 -13.94 5.98
N VAL A 115 -15.05 -13.37 6.05
CA VAL A 115 -15.98 -13.54 7.19
C VAL A 115 -16.76 -14.84 7.05
N ASP A 116 -17.18 -15.15 5.82
CA ASP A 116 -17.89 -16.38 5.47
C ASP A 116 -17.31 -16.91 4.15
N GLU A 117 -16.58 -18.03 4.21
CA GLU A 117 -15.94 -18.62 3.03
C GLU A 117 -16.95 -18.97 1.93
N GLU A 118 -18.10 -19.53 2.29
CA GLU A 118 -19.06 -20.02 1.31
C GLU A 118 -19.73 -18.86 0.59
N ALA A 119 -20.14 -17.83 1.33
CA ALA A 119 -20.72 -16.63 0.77
C ALA A 119 -19.70 -15.72 0.06
N ALA A 120 -18.42 -15.75 0.47
CA ALA A 120 -17.35 -14.96 -0.18
C ALA A 120 -16.85 -15.58 -1.48
N ARG A 121 -17.08 -16.88 -1.70
CA ARG A 121 -16.53 -17.63 -2.83
C ARG A 121 -16.74 -16.98 -4.20
N PRO A 122 -17.93 -16.48 -4.58
CA PRO A 122 -18.13 -15.87 -5.89
C PRO A 122 -17.22 -14.64 -6.12
N TYR A 123 -17.01 -13.83 -5.06
CA TYR A 123 -16.15 -12.64 -5.13
C TYR A 123 -14.67 -13.02 -5.21
N ILE A 124 -14.26 -14.04 -4.45
CA ILE A 124 -12.87 -14.56 -4.49
C ILE A 124 -12.56 -15.16 -5.86
N GLU A 125 -13.49 -15.92 -6.45
CA GLU A 125 -13.33 -16.51 -7.79
C GLU A 125 -13.27 -15.43 -8.89
N GLN A 126 -14.03 -14.32 -8.75
CA GLN A 126 -13.89 -13.16 -9.63
C GLN A 126 -12.50 -12.55 -9.57
N VAL A 127 -11.96 -12.36 -8.36
CA VAL A 127 -10.57 -11.90 -8.17
C VAL A 127 -9.60 -12.89 -8.80
N HIS A 128 -9.76 -14.20 -8.58
CA HIS A 128 -8.87 -15.20 -9.17
C HIS A 128 -8.83 -15.11 -10.69
N ALA A 129 -9.99 -15.01 -11.33
CA ALA A 129 -10.09 -14.93 -12.78
C ALA A 129 -9.41 -13.65 -13.33
N GLY A 130 -9.66 -12.49 -12.72
CA GLY A 130 -9.04 -11.22 -13.13
C GLY A 130 -7.52 -11.22 -12.96
N LEU A 131 -7.04 -11.72 -11.81
CA LEU A 131 -5.60 -11.90 -11.56
C LEU A 131 -4.95 -12.82 -12.60
N VAL A 132 -5.53 -13.99 -12.87
CA VAL A 132 -5.02 -14.94 -13.89
C VAL A 132 -4.97 -14.27 -15.27
N GLN A 133 -5.99 -13.51 -15.64
CA GLN A 133 -6.04 -12.79 -16.90
C GLN A 133 -4.88 -11.79 -17.03
N LYS A 134 -4.67 -10.92 -16.03
CA LYS A 134 -3.61 -9.90 -16.05
C LYS A 134 -2.20 -10.47 -15.95
N LEU A 135 -2.01 -11.53 -15.16
CA LEU A 135 -0.72 -12.21 -15.02
C LEU A 135 -0.33 -12.90 -16.33
N THR A 136 -1.29 -13.52 -17.01
CA THR A 136 -1.09 -14.16 -18.32
C THR A 136 -0.76 -13.11 -19.38
N ARG A 137 -1.54 -12.02 -19.42
CA ARG A 137 -1.41 -10.96 -20.42
C ARG A 137 -1.63 -9.61 -19.78
N TYR A 138 -0.55 -8.83 -19.69
CA TYR A 138 -0.60 -7.49 -19.17
C TYR A 138 -1.34 -6.56 -20.14
N HIS A 139 -2.31 -5.84 -19.60
CA HIS A 139 -3.01 -4.74 -20.24
C HIS A 139 -3.62 -3.87 -19.15
N SER A 140 -3.64 -2.56 -19.33
CA SER A 140 -4.37 -1.65 -18.45
C SER A 140 -5.06 -0.59 -19.29
N ASP A 141 -6.36 -0.40 -19.05
CA ASP A 141 -7.18 0.67 -19.62
C ASP A 141 -7.45 1.79 -18.59
N TYR A 142 -6.71 1.78 -17.48
CA TYR A 142 -6.95 2.65 -16.32
C TYR A 142 -7.02 4.13 -16.69
N ILE A 143 -6.09 4.57 -17.51
CA ILE A 143 -5.99 5.98 -17.91
C ILE A 143 -7.09 6.31 -18.90
N GLU A 144 -7.34 5.45 -19.89
CA GLU A 144 -8.37 5.63 -20.91
C GLU A 144 -9.76 5.73 -20.27
N LYS A 145 -10.16 4.76 -19.42
CA LYS A 145 -11.49 4.82 -18.78
C LYS A 145 -11.60 5.98 -17.80
N THR A 146 -10.52 6.35 -17.11
CA THR A 146 -10.51 7.54 -16.22
C THR A 146 -10.73 8.80 -17.04
N GLU A 147 -10.02 8.95 -18.16
CA GLU A 147 -10.21 10.08 -19.07
C GLU A 147 -11.61 10.11 -19.67
N GLU A 148 -12.09 9.01 -20.22
CA GLU A 148 -13.44 8.92 -20.80
C GLU A 148 -14.54 9.22 -19.79
N SER A 149 -14.36 8.77 -18.54
CA SER A 149 -15.34 8.94 -17.48
C SER A 149 -15.41 10.36 -16.96
N PHE A 150 -14.27 11.06 -16.85
CA PHE A 150 -14.19 12.38 -16.24
C PHE A 150 -14.06 13.54 -17.25
N ASN A 151 -13.64 13.32 -18.50
CA ASN A 151 -13.58 14.38 -19.52
C ASN A 151 -14.94 15.01 -19.84
N LYS A 152 -16.03 14.32 -19.50
CA LYS A 152 -17.41 14.79 -19.72
C LYS A 152 -17.88 15.84 -18.69
N ASP A 153 -17.13 16.06 -17.59
CA ASP A 153 -17.61 16.78 -16.40
C ASP A 153 -17.00 18.20 -16.18
N GLY A 154 -16.36 18.82 -17.19
CA GLY A 154 -16.02 20.26 -17.19
C GLY A 154 -14.56 20.64 -16.87
N PHE A 155 -14.31 21.89 -16.47
CA PHE A 155 -12.96 22.45 -16.30
C PHE A 155 -12.18 21.81 -15.13
N LEU A 156 -12.85 21.56 -14.01
CA LEU A 156 -12.23 20.95 -12.81
C LEU A 156 -11.75 19.52 -13.08
N SER A 157 -12.48 18.73 -13.88
CA SER A 157 -12.06 17.37 -14.23
C SER A 157 -10.87 17.35 -15.18
N LYS A 158 -10.77 18.30 -16.14
CA LYS A 158 -9.57 18.46 -16.98
C LYS A 158 -8.33 18.85 -16.18
N VAL A 159 -8.50 19.72 -15.19
CA VAL A 159 -7.42 20.09 -14.26
C VAL A 159 -6.99 18.89 -13.42
N LEU A 160 -7.93 18.05 -12.97
CA LEU A 160 -7.67 16.81 -12.23
C LEU A 160 -6.96 15.73 -13.04
N LEU A 161 -7.42 15.49 -14.28
CA LEU A 161 -6.77 14.58 -15.22
C LEU A 161 -5.34 15.07 -15.50
N GLY A 162 -5.14 16.39 -15.60
CA GLY A 162 -3.81 17.00 -15.63
C GLY A 162 -2.98 16.66 -14.39
N TYR A 163 -3.56 16.58 -13.19
CA TYR A 163 -2.86 16.18 -11.96
C TYR A 163 -2.53 14.69 -11.91
N MET A 164 -3.46 13.82 -12.29
CA MET A 164 -3.21 12.38 -12.40
C MET A 164 -2.11 12.11 -13.44
N LYS A 165 -2.16 12.75 -14.61
CA LYS A 165 -1.11 12.67 -15.64
C LYS A 165 0.24 13.23 -15.16
N ASN A 166 0.23 14.25 -14.30
CA ASN A 166 1.44 14.79 -13.67
C ASN A 166 1.95 13.95 -12.48
N ARG A 167 1.19 12.96 -12.04
CA ARG A 167 1.69 11.92 -11.14
C ARG A 167 2.46 10.93 -11.97
N ALA A 168 3.66 10.62 -11.48
CA ALA A 168 4.57 9.80 -12.24
C ALA A 168 3.95 8.40 -12.51
N GLU A 169 3.36 7.73 -11.52
CA GLU A 169 2.75 6.39 -11.65
C GLU A 169 1.70 6.28 -12.77
N SER A 170 0.72 7.18 -12.84
CA SER A 170 -0.35 7.11 -13.85
C SER A 170 0.19 7.23 -15.28
N ALA A 171 1.21 8.07 -15.50
CA ALA A 171 1.88 8.15 -16.80
C ALA A 171 2.61 6.83 -17.15
N TYR A 172 3.18 6.15 -16.15
CA TYR A 172 3.88 4.88 -16.37
C TYR A 172 2.94 3.69 -16.59
N ILE A 173 1.70 3.74 -16.09
CA ILE A 173 0.66 2.76 -16.47
C ILE A 173 0.41 2.79 -17.99
N GLN A 174 0.20 3.97 -18.56
CA GLN A 174 -0.02 4.13 -20.00
C GLN A 174 1.21 3.66 -20.79
N LYS A 175 2.40 4.16 -20.43
CA LYS A 175 3.65 3.77 -21.10
C LYS A 175 3.90 2.26 -21.05
N SER A 176 3.58 1.60 -19.93
CA SER A 176 3.70 0.15 -19.80
C SER A 176 2.88 -0.62 -20.84
N THR A 177 1.71 -0.12 -21.20
CA THR A 177 0.86 -0.72 -22.25
C THR A 177 1.43 -0.47 -23.65
N GLU A 178 2.05 0.69 -23.87
CA GLU A 178 2.63 1.08 -25.17
C GLU A 178 3.94 0.35 -25.51
N VAL A 179 4.68 -0.16 -24.51
CA VAL A 179 5.96 -0.85 -24.72
C VAL A 179 5.81 -2.08 -25.63
N PHE A 180 4.70 -2.81 -25.53
CA PHE A 180 4.42 -3.98 -26.38
C PHE A 180 3.01 -3.89 -26.98
N PRO A 181 2.86 -3.23 -28.15
CA PRO A 181 1.56 -2.87 -28.71
C PRO A 181 0.82 -4.02 -29.42
N HIS A 182 1.30 -5.27 -29.38
CA HIS A 182 0.80 -6.36 -30.24
C HIS A 182 0.35 -7.61 -29.49
N GLU A 183 -0.76 -8.19 -29.97
CA GLU A 183 -1.18 -9.55 -29.66
C GLU A 183 -0.07 -10.54 -30.04
N PRO A 184 0.21 -11.58 -29.23
CA PRO A 184 -0.57 -12.06 -28.08
C PRO A 184 -0.33 -11.34 -26.73
N GLY A 185 0.24 -10.13 -26.74
CA GLY A 185 0.62 -9.40 -25.53
C GLY A 185 1.78 -10.08 -24.79
N ILE A 186 2.20 -9.50 -23.66
CA ILE A 186 3.29 -10.03 -22.85
C ILE A 186 2.80 -10.28 -21.41
N SER A 187 3.36 -11.28 -20.72
CA SER A 187 3.05 -11.47 -19.31
C SER A 187 3.63 -10.31 -18.48
N SER A 188 3.00 -10.02 -17.34
CA SER A 188 3.44 -8.95 -16.45
C SER A 188 4.89 -9.13 -15.98
N ARG A 189 5.31 -10.36 -15.68
CA ARG A 189 6.70 -10.68 -15.33
C ARG A 189 7.69 -10.33 -16.43
N LYS A 190 7.40 -10.74 -17.67
CA LYS A 190 8.26 -10.46 -18.83
C LYS A 190 8.34 -8.95 -19.10
N LEU A 191 7.24 -8.22 -18.93
CA LEU A 191 7.26 -6.75 -18.99
C LEU A 191 8.18 -6.17 -17.90
N ARG A 192 8.06 -6.61 -16.65
CA ARG A 192 8.97 -6.18 -15.56
C ARG A 192 10.43 -6.54 -15.85
N ALA A 193 10.70 -7.69 -16.47
CA ALA A 193 12.04 -8.10 -16.86
C ALA A 193 12.63 -7.14 -17.91
N TYR A 194 11.86 -6.83 -18.96
CA TYR A 194 12.25 -5.89 -20.00
C TYR A 194 12.50 -4.48 -19.42
N ILE A 195 11.61 -3.98 -18.57
CA ILE A 195 11.80 -2.70 -17.89
C ILE A 195 13.06 -2.70 -17.04
N ASN A 196 13.33 -3.76 -16.28
CA ASN A 196 14.56 -3.85 -15.50
C ASN A 196 15.80 -3.80 -16.39
N GLU A 197 15.79 -4.50 -17.53
CA GLU A 197 16.89 -4.48 -18.49
C GLU A 197 17.13 -3.08 -19.08
N VAL A 198 16.08 -2.43 -19.58
CA VAL A 198 16.18 -1.10 -20.20
C VAL A 198 16.60 -0.04 -19.19
N MET A 199 16.06 -0.07 -17.97
CA MET A 199 16.28 0.99 -16.99
C MET A 199 17.57 0.82 -16.17
N THR A 200 18.37 -0.22 -16.43
CA THR A 200 19.66 -0.46 -15.75
C THR A 200 20.86 -0.28 -16.66
N ASP A 201 20.63 -0.10 -17.97
CA ASP A 201 21.64 0.14 -18.98
C ASP A 201 21.41 1.52 -19.63
N LYS A 202 22.43 2.38 -19.58
CA LYS A 202 22.32 3.77 -20.06
C LYS A 202 22.00 3.84 -21.55
N GLU A 203 22.66 3.01 -22.37
CA GLU A 203 22.48 3.05 -23.82
C GLU A 203 21.09 2.55 -24.18
N LYS A 204 20.64 1.44 -23.58
CA LYS A 204 19.28 0.93 -23.78
C LYS A 204 18.20 1.90 -23.30
N TYR A 205 18.42 2.58 -22.17
CA TYR A 205 17.50 3.61 -21.67
C TYR A 205 17.37 4.76 -22.68
N LEU A 206 18.48 5.27 -23.20
CA LEU A 206 18.47 6.37 -24.16
C LEU A 206 17.86 5.95 -25.50
N ASP A 207 18.13 4.72 -25.96
CA ASP A 207 17.49 4.14 -27.14
C ASP A 207 15.98 3.95 -26.97
N PHE A 208 15.54 3.48 -25.80
CA PHE A 208 14.12 3.33 -25.46
C PHE A 208 13.37 4.66 -25.50
N HIS A 209 14.04 5.76 -25.16
CA HIS A 209 13.44 7.09 -25.18
C HIS A 209 13.54 7.80 -26.54
N LYS A 210 14.16 7.22 -27.56
CA LYS A 210 14.22 7.82 -28.89
C LYS A 210 12.84 7.93 -29.53
N THR A 211 12.61 9.05 -30.20
CA THR A 211 11.40 9.32 -30.99
C THR A 211 11.58 9.02 -32.49
N SER A 212 12.82 8.91 -32.96
CA SER A 212 13.17 8.41 -34.29
C SER A 212 14.50 7.65 -34.23
N ALA A 213 14.78 6.83 -35.25
CA ALA A 213 16.02 6.02 -35.29
C ALA A 213 17.29 6.89 -35.33
N GLU A 214 17.18 8.11 -35.84
CA GLU A 214 18.27 9.06 -36.06
C GLU A 214 18.49 10.02 -34.87
N GLU A 215 17.61 10.03 -33.87
CA GLU A 215 17.75 10.90 -32.70
C GLU A 215 19.03 10.55 -31.93
N SER A 216 19.92 11.51 -31.73
CA SER A 216 21.15 11.29 -30.96
C SER A 216 20.84 11.22 -29.46
N HIS A 217 21.67 10.48 -28.71
CA HIS A 217 21.56 10.39 -27.26
C HIS A 217 21.66 11.74 -26.55
N GLU A 218 22.47 12.67 -27.06
CA GLU A 218 22.53 14.05 -26.54
C GLU A 218 21.20 14.78 -26.72
N SER A 219 20.55 14.60 -27.87
CA SER A 219 19.21 15.16 -28.13
C SER A 219 18.16 14.56 -27.18
N VAL A 220 18.20 13.24 -26.96
CA VAL A 220 17.32 12.55 -26.01
C VAL A 220 17.50 13.14 -24.61
N ILE A 221 18.73 13.26 -24.09
CA ILE A 221 19.00 13.81 -22.76
C ILE A 221 18.49 15.25 -22.65
N LYS A 222 18.73 16.08 -23.67
CA LYS A 222 18.26 17.47 -23.69
C LYS A 222 16.74 17.56 -23.63
N ARG A 223 16.03 16.70 -24.37
CA ARG A 223 14.56 16.61 -24.34
C ARG A 223 14.05 16.12 -23.00
N LEU A 224 14.62 15.05 -22.44
CA LEU A 224 14.26 14.55 -21.12
C LEU A 224 14.45 15.61 -20.01
N ARG A 225 15.52 16.42 -20.08
CA ARG A 225 15.71 17.57 -19.18
C ARG A 225 14.62 18.61 -19.34
N GLN A 226 14.24 18.93 -20.58
CA GLN A 226 13.17 19.88 -20.85
C GLN A 226 11.81 19.37 -20.35
N ASP A 227 11.51 18.11 -20.59
CA ASP A 227 10.29 17.45 -20.11
C ASP A 227 10.23 17.45 -18.59
N LEU A 228 11.33 17.08 -17.91
CA LEU A 228 11.40 17.12 -16.45
C LEU A 228 11.27 18.55 -15.90
N ARG A 229 11.87 19.54 -16.57
CA ARG A 229 11.75 20.95 -16.19
C ARG A 229 10.33 21.48 -16.36
N SER A 230 9.58 20.99 -17.37
CA SER A 230 8.20 21.38 -17.60
C SER A 230 7.24 20.94 -16.50
N GLN A 231 7.60 19.91 -15.72
CA GLN A 231 6.85 19.45 -14.56
C GLN A 231 6.95 20.39 -13.35
N LEU A 232 7.93 21.31 -13.34
CA LEU A 232 8.07 22.30 -12.27
C LEU A 232 7.01 23.41 -12.43
N GLY A 233 5.97 23.36 -11.60
CA GLY A 233 4.92 24.37 -11.55
C GLY A 233 4.44 24.67 -10.14
N ILE A 234 3.54 25.65 -10.01
CA ILE A 234 2.99 26.07 -8.71
C ILE A 234 2.26 24.92 -7.99
N ILE A 235 1.58 24.06 -8.75
CA ILE A 235 0.91 22.87 -8.21
C ILE A 235 1.93 21.87 -7.65
N LYS A 236 2.98 21.56 -8.42
CA LYS A 236 4.05 20.66 -7.98
C LYS A 236 4.72 21.21 -6.71
N TRP A 237 4.92 22.52 -6.65
CA TRP A 237 5.45 23.19 -5.46
C TRP A 237 4.51 23.11 -4.25
N LEU A 238 3.20 23.32 -4.43
CA LEU A 238 2.21 23.34 -3.35
C LEU A 238 1.87 21.96 -2.79
N PHE A 239 1.73 20.95 -3.66
CA PHE A 239 1.21 19.63 -3.27
C PHE A 239 2.26 18.51 -3.32
N PHE A 240 3.40 18.74 -3.98
CA PHE A 240 4.46 17.75 -4.20
C PHE A 240 5.84 18.35 -3.90
N THR A 241 5.96 19.13 -2.82
CA THR A 241 7.14 19.96 -2.53
C THR A 241 8.45 19.16 -2.48
N LYS A 242 8.42 17.94 -1.94
CA LYS A 242 9.58 17.04 -1.93
C LYS A 242 10.02 16.69 -3.35
N GLU A 243 9.10 16.15 -4.16
CA GLU A 243 9.37 15.82 -5.55
C GLU A 243 9.80 17.06 -6.37
N TYR A 244 9.21 18.22 -6.10
CA TYR A 244 9.61 19.49 -6.71
C TYR A 244 11.09 19.82 -6.43
N ASN A 245 11.53 19.65 -5.19
CA ASN A 245 12.93 19.87 -4.79
C ASN A 245 13.86 18.79 -5.37
N GLU A 246 13.41 17.53 -5.43
CA GLU A 246 14.15 16.44 -6.07
C GLU A 246 14.37 16.70 -7.56
N ILE A 247 13.33 17.13 -8.28
CA ILE A 247 13.43 17.50 -9.70
C ILE A 247 14.48 18.60 -9.88
N LYS A 248 14.45 19.66 -9.04
CA LYS A 248 15.47 20.71 -9.09
C LYS A 248 16.88 20.17 -8.86
N LYS A 249 17.06 19.27 -7.90
CA LYS A 249 18.34 18.63 -7.61
C LYS A 249 18.83 17.82 -8.82
N VAL A 250 17.98 16.98 -9.41
CA VAL A 250 18.31 16.17 -10.58
C VAL A 250 18.66 17.05 -11.78
N LEU A 251 17.90 18.12 -12.04
CA LEU A 251 18.18 19.06 -13.14
C LEU A 251 19.53 19.77 -13.00
N SER A 252 20.06 19.93 -11.78
CA SER A 252 21.37 20.56 -11.53
C SER A 252 22.58 19.64 -11.75
N GLN A 253 22.35 18.34 -11.92
CA GLN A 253 23.40 17.34 -12.12
C GLN A 253 23.95 17.36 -13.55
N ASN A 254 25.14 16.78 -13.75
CA ASN A 254 25.67 16.51 -15.09
C ASN A 254 24.85 15.41 -15.80
N ASP A 255 25.08 15.21 -17.11
CA ASP A 255 24.24 14.32 -17.92
C ASP A 255 24.27 12.86 -17.49
N ASP A 256 25.42 12.34 -17.03
CA ASP A 256 25.52 10.97 -16.53
C ASP A 256 24.72 10.78 -15.24
N GLN A 257 24.87 11.70 -14.29
CA GLN A 257 24.16 11.67 -13.01
C GLN A 257 22.66 11.92 -13.19
N PHE A 258 22.29 12.84 -14.09
CA PHE A 258 20.91 13.10 -14.47
C PHE A 258 20.25 11.86 -15.04
N THR A 259 20.91 11.22 -16.01
CA THR A 259 20.40 10.01 -16.68
C THR A 259 20.27 8.87 -15.67
N ALA A 260 21.27 8.62 -14.83
CA ALA A 260 21.20 7.60 -13.79
C ALA A 260 20.06 7.86 -12.78
N SER A 261 19.81 9.12 -12.43
CA SER A 261 18.72 9.50 -11.53
C SER A 261 17.35 9.26 -12.17
N LEU A 262 17.19 9.58 -13.46
CA LEU A 262 15.96 9.27 -14.20
C LEU A 262 15.75 7.78 -14.35
N MET A 263 16.76 7.02 -14.80
CA MET A 263 16.72 5.56 -14.92
C MET A 263 16.20 4.91 -13.64
N LYS A 264 16.75 5.29 -12.48
CA LYS A 264 16.30 4.80 -11.17
C LYS A 264 14.83 5.15 -10.91
N LYS A 265 14.46 6.42 -11.07
CA LYS A 265 13.10 6.90 -10.82
C LYS A 265 12.07 6.21 -11.72
N GLU A 266 12.33 6.17 -13.03
CA GLU A 266 11.43 5.55 -14.01
C GLU A 266 11.28 4.05 -13.76
N ARG A 267 12.38 3.34 -13.45
CA ARG A 267 12.33 1.93 -13.09
C ARG A 267 11.32 1.68 -11.97
N SER A 268 11.45 2.38 -10.85
CA SER A 268 10.57 2.18 -9.70
C SER A 268 9.11 2.49 -10.04
N LEU A 269 8.86 3.50 -10.87
CA LEU A 269 7.51 3.87 -11.29
C LEU A 269 6.88 2.87 -12.25
N TYR A 270 7.61 2.37 -13.25
CA TYR A 270 7.14 1.29 -14.12
C TYR A 270 6.82 0.04 -13.31
N LEU A 271 7.76 -0.41 -12.46
CA LEU A 271 7.55 -1.62 -11.67
C LEU A 271 6.34 -1.48 -10.75
N LYS A 272 6.19 -0.35 -10.06
CA LYS A 272 5.02 -0.01 -9.24
C LYS A 272 3.71 -0.06 -10.03
N SER A 273 3.70 0.61 -11.19
CA SER A 273 2.52 0.70 -12.06
C SER A 273 2.07 -0.67 -12.55
N ILE A 274 3.01 -1.52 -12.98
CA ILE A 274 2.72 -2.88 -13.45
C ILE A 274 2.10 -3.70 -12.33
N VAL A 275 2.68 -3.69 -11.12
CA VAL A 275 2.16 -4.48 -9.98
C VAL A 275 0.76 -4.02 -9.57
N ILE A 276 0.53 -2.71 -9.45
CA ILE A 276 -0.78 -2.15 -9.07
C ILE A 276 -1.88 -2.55 -10.07
N CYS A 277 -1.55 -2.65 -11.36
CA CYS A 277 -2.47 -3.05 -12.43
C CYS A 277 -2.54 -4.56 -12.69
N THR A 278 -1.79 -5.40 -11.96
CA THR A 278 -1.83 -6.86 -12.14
C THR A 278 -2.37 -7.62 -10.95
N THR A 279 -1.88 -7.29 -9.76
CA THR A 279 -2.25 -8.00 -8.52
C THR A 279 -2.60 -7.06 -7.39
N GLY A 280 -2.27 -5.78 -7.55
CA GLY A 280 -2.54 -4.75 -6.59
C GLY A 280 -3.91 -4.10 -6.74
N PRO A 281 -4.08 -2.90 -6.16
CA PRO A 281 -5.39 -2.31 -5.88
C PRO A 281 -6.32 -2.07 -7.08
N ILE A 282 -5.76 -1.76 -8.24
CA ILE A 282 -6.58 -1.46 -9.43
C ILE A 282 -7.19 -2.74 -9.98
N GLU A 283 -6.43 -3.84 -10.01
CA GLU A 283 -6.96 -5.09 -10.56
C GLU A 283 -7.97 -5.73 -9.62
N VAL A 284 -7.75 -5.69 -8.30
CA VAL A 284 -8.73 -6.18 -7.33
C VAL A 284 -10.05 -5.41 -7.43
N ALA A 285 -9.99 -4.08 -7.57
CA ALA A 285 -11.18 -3.26 -7.82
C ALA A 285 -11.87 -3.66 -9.13
N ASN A 286 -11.12 -3.76 -10.22
CA ASN A 286 -11.64 -4.14 -11.53
C ASN A 286 -12.33 -5.51 -11.50
N SER A 287 -11.73 -6.49 -10.82
CA SER A 287 -12.26 -7.85 -10.73
C SER A 287 -13.56 -7.92 -9.94
N LEU A 288 -13.66 -7.19 -8.83
CA LEU A 288 -14.82 -7.24 -7.93
C LEU A 288 -16.01 -6.43 -8.44
N TYR A 289 -15.77 -5.32 -9.14
CA TYR A 289 -16.80 -4.34 -9.48
C TYR A 289 -16.97 -4.12 -10.98
N ASP A 290 -16.34 -4.95 -11.82
CA ASP A 290 -16.29 -4.80 -13.28
C ASP A 290 -15.79 -3.41 -13.73
N GLY A 291 -14.87 -2.85 -12.93
CA GLY A 291 -14.29 -1.53 -13.15
C GLY A 291 -13.81 -0.88 -11.87
N TYR A 292 -13.25 0.32 -12.02
CA TYR A 292 -12.69 1.14 -10.93
C TYR A 292 -13.33 2.53 -10.89
N ILE A 293 -14.36 2.80 -11.67
CA ILE A 293 -15.11 4.06 -11.64
C ILE A 293 -16.60 3.73 -11.54
N LEU A 294 -17.20 4.10 -10.41
CA LEU A 294 -18.61 3.86 -10.13
C LEU A 294 -19.30 5.19 -9.86
N SER A 295 -20.64 5.21 -9.93
CA SER A 295 -21.42 6.31 -9.39
C SER A 295 -21.39 6.30 -7.86
N SER A 296 -21.61 7.46 -7.23
CA SER A 296 -21.73 7.55 -5.77
C SER A 296 -22.83 6.64 -5.19
N ASP A 297 -23.88 6.36 -5.96
CA ASP A 297 -24.98 5.48 -5.54
C ASP A 297 -24.55 4.00 -5.57
N GLU A 298 -23.80 3.60 -6.60
CA GLU A 298 -23.18 2.28 -6.69
C GLU A 298 -22.13 2.08 -5.59
N VAL A 299 -21.31 3.09 -5.27
CA VAL A 299 -20.38 3.02 -4.13
C VAL A 299 -21.11 2.75 -2.83
N ASN A 300 -22.21 3.47 -2.57
CA ASN A 300 -22.95 3.32 -1.32
C ASN A 300 -23.67 1.97 -1.19
N SER A 301 -24.16 1.43 -2.30
CA SER A 301 -24.96 0.20 -2.32
C SER A 301 -24.13 -1.07 -2.48
N MET A 302 -23.06 -1.03 -3.31
CA MET A 302 -22.27 -2.21 -3.69
C MET A 302 -20.91 -2.26 -3.00
N VAL A 303 -20.24 -1.12 -2.82
CA VAL A 303 -18.85 -1.10 -2.31
C VAL A 303 -18.84 -0.97 -0.79
N ARG A 304 -19.55 0.01 -0.24
CA ARG A 304 -19.55 0.36 1.18
C ARG A 304 -19.74 -0.86 2.12
N PRO A 305 -20.68 -1.79 1.86
CA PRO A 305 -20.84 -3.00 2.69
C PRO A 305 -19.58 -3.87 2.82
N PHE A 306 -18.70 -3.87 1.82
CA PHE A 306 -17.46 -4.66 1.76
C PHE A 306 -16.25 -3.95 2.38
N THR A 307 -16.44 -2.78 2.99
CA THR A 307 -15.33 -1.97 3.52
C THR A 307 -15.18 -2.11 5.03
N PHE A 308 -13.95 -2.25 5.53
CA PHE A 308 -13.69 -2.17 6.97
C PHE A 308 -14.14 -0.84 7.58
N SER A 309 -14.07 0.26 6.80
CA SER A 309 -14.44 1.59 7.27
C SER A 309 -15.95 1.72 7.57
N HIS A 310 -16.81 1.03 6.81
CA HIS A 310 -18.26 1.02 7.05
C HIS A 310 -18.65 0.55 8.45
N TYR A 311 -17.88 -0.40 9.02
CA TYR A 311 -18.12 -0.96 10.34
C TYR A 311 -17.24 -0.35 11.44
N GLY A 312 -16.48 0.69 11.13
CA GLY A 312 -15.52 1.28 12.07
C GLY A 312 -14.28 0.41 12.35
N LEU A 313 -14.12 -0.72 11.67
CA LEU A 313 -13.02 -1.67 11.90
C LEU A 313 -11.65 -1.14 11.43
N HIS A 314 -11.63 -0.20 10.50
CA HIS A 314 -10.38 0.44 10.04
C HIS A 314 -9.58 1.11 11.18
N HIS A 315 -10.20 1.48 12.30
CA HIS A 315 -9.49 2.00 13.47
C HIS A 315 -8.57 0.98 14.14
N ALA A 316 -8.84 -0.31 13.93
CA ALA A 316 -8.01 -1.39 14.44
C ALA A 316 -6.68 -1.51 13.71
N PHE A 317 -6.64 -1.06 12.46
CA PHE A 317 -5.48 -1.10 11.61
C PHE A 317 -4.88 0.30 11.62
N LEU A 318 -3.76 0.48 12.34
CA LEU A 318 -3.07 1.77 12.42
C LEU A 318 -2.24 2.06 11.14
N SER A 319 -2.78 1.66 9.99
CA SER A 319 -2.22 1.96 8.69
C SER A 319 -2.42 3.43 8.35
N ARG A 320 -1.39 4.03 7.75
CA ARG A 320 -1.50 5.37 7.14
C ARG A 320 -2.08 5.28 5.73
N ASN A 321 -2.17 4.08 5.17
CA ASN A 321 -2.69 3.78 3.85
C ASN A 321 -4.23 3.68 3.87
N VAL A 322 -4.91 4.67 4.42
CA VAL A 322 -6.37 4.65 4.47
C VAL A 322 -6.89 5.83 3.67
N ILE A 323 -7.68 5.52 2.64
CA ILE A 323 -8.45 6.51 1.89
C ILE A 323 -9.90 6.37 2.35
N PRO A 324 -10.51 7.43 2.90
CA PRO A 324 -11.93 7.41 3.23
C PRO A 324 -12.81 7.19 1.99
N LEU A 325 -14.03 6.70 2.21
CA LEU A 325 -15.06 6.74 1.18
C LEU A 325 -15.49 8.19 0.92
N HIS A 326 -15.79 8.48 -0.34
CA HIS A 326 -16.21 9.79 -0.85
C HIS A 326 -15.17 10.90 -0.66
N GLU A 327 -13.88 10.53 -0.60
CA GLU A 327 -12.78 11.47 -0.42
C GLU A 327 -12.78 12.49 -1.54
N ASN A 328 -12.59 13.75 -1.18
CA ASN A 328 -12.64 14.83 -2.15
C ASN A 328 -11.29 15.02 -2.85
N ILE A 329 -11.26 15.91 -3.84
CA ILE A 329 -10.09 16.24 -4.65
C ILE A 329 -8.87 16.65 -3.81
N PHE A 330 -9.06 17.34 -2.69
CA PHE A 330 -7.94 17.75 -1.84
C PHE A 330 -7.37 16.58 -1.03
N GLY A 331 -8.24 15.72 -0.50
CA GLY A 331 -7.81 14.48 0.14
C GLY A 331 -7.09 13.56 -0.85
N MET A 332 -7.58 13.49 -2.08
CA MET A 332 -6.90 12.82 -3.20
C MET A 332 -5.50 13.38 -3.42
N LEU A 333 -5.35 14.70 -3.57
CA LEU A 333 -4.04 15.32 -3.81
C LEU A 333 -3.06 15.06 -2.66
N ARG A 334 -3.55 15.07 -1.42
CA ARG A 334 -2.74 14.72 -0.25
C ARG A 334 -2.26 13.27 -0.31
N TYR A 335 -3.14 12.34 -0.67
CA TYR A 335 -2.81 10.92 -0.79
C TYR A 335 -1.84 10.65 -1.96
N LEU A 336 -2.12 11.23 -3.13
CA LEU A 336 -1.28 11.07 -4.32
C LEU A 336 0.11 11.70 -4.16
N GLY A 337 0.25 12.71 -3.30
CA GLY A 337 1.49 13.44 -3.03
C GLY A 337 2.40 12.84 -1.95
N ALA A 338 2.02 11.73 -1.34
CA ALA A 338 2.89 11.04 -0.40
C ALA A 338 4.02 10.26 -1.11
N ASP A 339 5.15 10.12 -0.43
CA ASP A 339 6.32 9.46 -1.00
C ASP A 339 6.11 7.93 -1.12
N VAL A 340 6.89 7.28 -1.99
CA VAL A 340 6.92 5.82 -2.12
C VAL A 340 7.25 5.18 -0.77
N GLY A 341 6.42 4.24 -0.31
CA GLY A 341 6.60 3.59 0.99
C GLY A 341 6.03 4.37 2.18
N GLU A 342 5.69 5.65 2.02
CA GLU A 342 5.18 6.49 3.12
C GLU A 342 3.75 6.10 3.51
N LEU A 343 2.91 5.88 2.50
CA LEU A 343 1.54 5.41 2.69
C LEU A 343 1.41 3.93 2.35
N ASN A 344 1.97 3.45 1.24
CA ASN A 344 1.74 2.08 0.76
C ASN A 344 2.94 1.16 0.97
N ASP A 345 2.75 -0.16 1.08
CA ASP A 345 3.89 -1.07 1.03
C ASP A 345 4.54 -1.02 -0.36
N SER A 346 5.85 -0.84 -0.35
CA SER A 346 6.72 -0.82 -1.53
C SER A 346 8.07 -1.43 -1.17
N SER A 347 8.11 -2.28 -0.15
CA SER A 347 9.30 -3.00 0.37
C SER A 347 10.01 -3.84 -0.69
N TRP A 348 9.33 -4.16 -1.79
CA TRP A 348 9.89 -4.85 -2.96
C TRP A 348 10.56 -3.91 -3.97
N LEU A 349 10.52 -2.59 -3.75
CA LEU A 349 11.31 -1.56 -4.43
C LEU A 349 12.50 -1.15 -3.55
N GLU A 350 13.55 -0.62 -4.18
CA GLU A 350 14.77 -0.19 -3.46
C GLU A 350 14.48 0.95 -2.46
N GLU A 351 13.63 1.90 -2.85
CA GLU A 351 13.20 3.01 -2.00
C GLU A 351 12.43 2.50 -0.77
N GLY A 352 11.54 1.52 -0.96
CA GLY A 352 10.79 0.93 0.15
C GLY A 352 11.68 0.11 1.08
N MET A 353 12.64 -0.67 0.57
CA MET A 353 13.64 -1.35 1.41
C MET A 353 14.45 -0.36 2.25
N THR A 354 14.85 0.76 1.63
CA THR A 354 15.58 1.83 2.32
C THR A 354 14.75 2.43 3.44
N LEU A 355 13.47 2.67 3.19
CA LEU A 355 12.54 3.18 4.18
C LEU A 355 12.34 2.19 5.34
N GLN A 356 12.18 0.90 5.06
CA GLN A 356 12.04 -0.14 6.08
C GLN A 356 13.30 -0.24 6.96
N LYS A 357 14.49 -0.16 6.35
CA LYS A 357 15.74 -0.11 7.09
C LYS A 357 15.80 1.10 8.03
N SER A 358 15.41 2.28 7.56
CA SER A 358 15.36 3.49 8.39
C SER A 358 14.34 3.36 9.54
N ARG A 359 13.19 2.71 9.31
CA ARG A 359 12.22 2.39 10.37
C ARG A 359 12.81 1.44 11.41
N GLN A 360 13.50 0.39 10.96
CA GLN A 360 14.17 -0.56 11.85
C GLN A 360 15.24 0.12 12.72
N GLU A 361 16.06 0.99 12.14
CA GLU A 361 17.07 1.77 12.88
C GLU A 361 16.40 2.62 13.97
N LYS A 362 15.32 3.34 13.65
CA LYS A 362 14.54 4.11 14.63
C LYS A 362 13.94 3.25 15.75
N LEU A 363 13.46 2.05 15.43
CA LEU A 363 12.91 1.14 16.44
C LEU A 363 13.99 0.60 17.37
N LEU A 364 15.19 0.33 16.85
CA LEU A 364 16.34 -0.09 17.65
C LEU A 364 16.80 1.03 18.58
N ASP A 365 16.85 2.27 18.09
CA ASP A 365 17.16 3.46 18.89
C ASP A 365 16.10 3.65 19.98
N HIS A 366 14.81 3.59 19.64
CA HIS A 366 13.74 3.73 20.62
C HIS A 366 13.76 2.63 21.68
N ARG A 367 14.05 1.38 21.29
CA ARG A 367 14.20 0.27 22.24
C ARG A 367 15.37 0.51 23.19
N LYS A 368 16.47 1.07 22.71
CA LYS A 368 17.63 1.43 23.53
C LYS A 368 17.29 2.56 24.49
N ASP A 369 16.70 3.64 24.00
CA ASP A 369 16.25 4.77 24.81
C ASP A 369 15.27 4.32 25.90
N LEU A 370 14.31 3.47 25.56
CA LEU A 370 13.37 2.89 26.51
C LEU A 370 14.09 2.04 27.56
N ALA A 371 15.03 1.17 27.15
CA ALA A 371 15.80 0.36 28.09
C ALA A 371 16.64 1.22 29.07
N GLU A 372 17.12 2.38 28.62
CA GLU A 372 17.87 3.33 29.46
C GLU A 372 16.96 4.15 30.39
N GLN A 373 15.78 4.56 29.92
CA GLN A 373 14.85 5.43 30.65
C GLN A 373 13.84 4.70 31.54
N LEU A 374 13.53 3.43 31.24
CA LEU A 374 12.53 2.65 31.97
C LEU A 374 12.90 2.47 33.45
N PRO A 375 14.15 2.15 33.83
CA PRO A 375 14.50 1.99 35.25
C PRO A 375 14.29 3.27 36.08
N SER A 376 14.66 4.43 35.53
CA SER A 376 14.47 5.71 36.22
C SER A 376 13.00 6.10 36.28
N SER A 377 12.25 5.90 35.20
CA SER A 377 10.81 6.17 35.16
C SER A 377 10.03 5.29 36.17
N LEU A 378 10.36 4.00 36.25
CA LEU A 378 9.78 3.08 37.24
C LEU A 378 10.18 3.46 38.67
N ALA A 379 11.42 3.94 38.89
CA ALA A 379 11.85 4.41 40.21
C ALA A 379 11.06 5.63 40.68
N VAL A 380 10.79 6.58 39.77
CA VAL A 380 9.94 7.76 40.06
C VAL A 380 8.52 7.33 40.42
N ILE A 381 7.89 6.47 39.59
CA ILE A 381 6.54 5.96 39.86
C ILE A 381 6.50 5.24 41.22
N LYS A 382 7.50 4.42 41.53
CA LYS A 382 7.61 3.76 42.82
C LYS A 382 7.70 4.77 43.97
N GLN A 383 8.53 5.81 43.83
CA GLN A 383 8.68 6.84 44.84
C GLN A 383 7.36 7.60 45.08
N ASP A 384 6.63 7.92 44.01
CA ASP A 384 5.33 8.60 44.10
C ASP A 384 4.28 7.73 44.80
N ILE A 385 4.25 6.43 44.49
CA ILE A 385 3.37 5.46 45.18
C ILE A 385 3.73 5.37 46.66
N GLU A 386 5.02 5.26 47.00
CA GLU A 386 5.48 5.20 48.39
C GLU A 386 5.14 6.49 49.17
N ALA A 387 5.27 7.65 48.54
CA ALA A 387 4.88 8.93 49.11
C ALA A 387 3.36 9.01 49.35
N HIS A 388 2.56 8.55 48.38
CA HIS A 388 1.10 8.53 48.50
C HIS A 388 0.63 7.56 49.60
N ILE A 389 1.23 6.38 49.72
CA ILE A 389 0.95 5.44 50.81
C ILE A 389 1.27 6.06 52.16
N LYS A 390 2.42 6.73 52.30
CA LYS A 390 2.78 7.44 53.55
C LYS A 390 1.79 8.54 53.89
N GLN A 391 1.32 9.30 52.91
CA GLN A 391 0.31 10.34 53.10
C GLN A 391 -1.01 9.72 53.62
N LEU A 392 -1.51 8.65 52.98
CA LEU A 392 -2.70 7.93 53.44
C LEU A 392 -2.55 7.36 54.87
N GLN A 393 -1.35 6.90 55.23
CA GLN A 393 -1.05 6.42 56.58
C GLN A 393 -1.04 7.57 57.61
N GLN A 394 -0.52 8.75 57.25
CA GLN A 394 -0.55 9.92 58.13
C GLN A 394 -1.97 10.47 58.30
N ASP A 395 -2.74 10.52 57.22
CA ASP A 395 -4.13 11.00 57.24
C ASP A 395 -5.04 10.05 58.06
N SER A 396 -4.79 8.73 58.00
CA SER A 396 -5.51 7.75 58.83
C SER A 396 -5.10 7.79 60.31
N GLN A 397 -3.86 8.14 60.65
CA GLN A 397 -3.47 8.40 62.04
C GLN A 397 -4.01 9.73 62.58
N GLY A 398 -4.17 10.76 61.73
CA GLY A 398 -4.80 12.02 62.11
C GLY A 398 -6.28 11.89 62.48
N PHE A 399 -6.97 10.90 61.92
CA PHE A 399 -8.38 10.64 62.23
C PHE A 399 -8.56 9.93 63.59
N LEU A 400 -7.62 9.07 63.99
CA LEU A 400 -7.66 8.36 65.28
C LEU A 400 -7.23 9.24 66.47
N VAL A 401 -6.39 10.25 66.26
CA VAL A 401 -6.05 11.22 67.33
C VAL A 401 -7.22 12.17 67.63
N PHE A 402 -8.14 12.38 66.67
CA PHE A 402 -9.36 13.15 66.91
C PHE A 402 -10.44 12.36 67.68
N SER A 403 -10.47 11.02 67.58
CA SER A 403 -11.43 10.20 68.34
C SER A 403 -11.03 10.08 69.81
N ASP A 404 -9.74 9.95 70.12
CA ASP A 404 -9.28 9.80 71.51
C ASP A 404 -9.38 11.12 72.31
N ALA A 405 -9.22 12.27 71.65
CA ALA A 405 -9.40 13.59 72.29
C ALA A 405 -10.87 13.94 72.59
N LEU A 406 -11.84 13.20 72.02
CA LEU A 406 -13.27 13.36 72.27
C LEU A 406 -13.76 12.50 73.45
N GLU A 407 -13.08 11.40 73.78
CA GLU A 407 -13.41 10.55 74.94
C GLU A 407 -12.91 11.14 76.29
N GLU A 408 -11.83 11.92 76.31
CA GLU A 408 -11.33 12.55 77.55
C GLU A 408 -12.15 13.75 78.03
N LYS A 409 -13.06 14.30 77.21
CA LYS A 409 -13.98 15.38 77.61
C LYS A 409 -15.33 14.90 78.17
N GLN A 410 -15.51 13.59 78.36
CA GLN A 410 -16.74 12.99 78.91
C GLN A 410 -16.53 12.20 80.22
N LYS A 411 -15.45 12.45 80.96
CA LYS A 411 -15.28 11.93 82.33
C LYS A 411 -15.32 13.02 83.39
#